data_AF-A0A959VHX5-F1
#
_entry.id   AF-A0A959VHX5-F1
#
_cell.length_a   1.000
_cell.length_b   1.000
_cell.length_c   1.000
_cell.angle_alpha   90.00
_cell.angle_beta   90.00
_cell.angle_gamma   90.00
#
_symmetry.space_group_name_H-M   'P 1'
#
loop_
_entity.id
_entity.type
_entity.pdbx_description
1 polymer ?
#
loop_
_entity_poly.entity_id
_entity_poly.type
_entity_poly.pdbx_seq_one_letter_code
_entity_poly.pdbx_strand_id
1 'polypeptide(L)' 'MTAVLHANGLIVELNPVMRPFIERSEWLFAFVKGATLVLAWIVMARHARNNLAFVRKAALMGAGVYMFIWTSWFIAGSFV' A
#
# COMPACT_ATOMS: atom_id res chain seq x y z
N MET A 1 -10.63 3.23 5.67
CA MET A 1 -11.37 1.99 5.32
C MET A 1 -10.74 0.78 5.99
N THR A 2 -9.44 0.52 5.86
CA THR A 2 -8.70 -0.53 6.60
C THR A 2 -8.70 -0.34 8.12
N ALA A 3 -8.55 0.90 8.63
CA ALA A 3 -8.66 1.22 10.06
C ALA A 3 -10.02 0.81 10.65
N VAL A 4 -11.12 1.20 9.98
CA VAL A 4 -12.49 0.85 10.40
C VAL A 4 -12.73 -0.67 10.36
N LEU A 5 -12.16 -1.39 9.39
CA LEU A 5 -12.30 -2.85 9.28
C LEU A 5 -11.45 -3.61 10.31
N HIS A 6 -10.29 -3.06 10.72
CA HIS A 6 -9.47 -3.59 11.80
C HIS A 6 -10.13 -3.39 13.18
N ALA A 7 -10.74 -2.22 13.42
CA ALA A 7 -11.53 -1.95 14.64
C ALA A 7 -12.74 -2.90 14.81
N ASN A 8 -13.25 -3.47 13.71
CA ASN A 8 -14.32 -4.48 13.73
C ASN A 8 -13.81 -5.93 13.86
N GLY A 9 -12.49 -6.15 14.01
CA GLY A 9 -11.91 -7.48 14.16
C GLY A 9 -11.90 -8.34 12.89
N LEU A 10 -12.15 -7.73 11.71
CA LEU A 10 -12.34 -8.44 10.44
C LEU A 10 -11.05 -8.55 9.60
N ILE A 11 -9.95 -7.91 10.02
CA ILE A 11 -8.68 -7.93 9.29
C ILE A 11 -7.54 -8.22 10.26
N VAL A 12 -6.84 -9.33 10.04
CA VAL A 12 -5.56 -9.63 10.70
C VAL A 12 -4.45 -9.14 9.78
N GLU A 13 -3.65 -8.19 10.27
CA GLU A 13 -2.54 -7.65 9.47
C GLU A 13 -1.42 -8.71 9.36
N LEU A 14 -1.37 -9.41 8.21
CA LEU A 14 -0.40 -10.48 7.93
C LEU A 14 1.05 -9.99 7.76
N ASN A 15 1.28 -8.68 7.69
CA ASN A 15 2.62 -8.12 7.55
C ASN A 15 3.27 -7.93 8.93
N PRO A 16 4.27 -8.75 9.30
CA PRO A 16 4.89 -8.71 10.63
C PRO A 16 5.57 -7.36 10.94
N VAL A 17 5.96 -6.59 9.90
CA VAL A 17 6.55 -5.26 10.05
C VAL A 17 5.48 -4.20 10.35
N MET A 18 4.27 -4.35 9.81
CA MET A 18 3.19 -3.36 10.00
C MET A 18 2.32 -3.62 11.23
N ARG A 19 2.32 -4.86 11.74
CA ARG A 19 1.58 -5.30 12.91
C ARG A 19 1.74 -4.41 14.17
N PRO A 20 2.98 -4.06 14.63
CA PRO A 20 3.13 -3.21 15.83
C PRO A 20 2.61 -1.78 15.65
N PHE A 21 2.49 -1.29 14.41
CA PHE A 21 1.98 0.06 14.14
C PHE A 21 0.45 0.12 14.21
N ILE A 22 -0.23 -0.93 13.74
CA ILE A 22 -1.69 -1.07 13.88
C ILE A 22 -2.10 -1.28 15.34
N GLU A 23 -1.37 -2.12 16.07
CA GLU A 23 -1.69 -2.46 17.47
C GLU A 23 -1.52 -1.25 18.41
N ARG A 24 -0.66 -0.27 18.07
CA ARG A 24 -0.54 0.98 18.82
C ARG A 24 -1.56 2.04 18.41
N SER A 25 -1.72 2.29 17.10
CA SER A 25 -2.59 3.36 16.61
C SER A 25 -2.91 3.21 15.12
N GLU A 26 -4.19 3.00 14.81
CA GLU A 26 -4.70 2.92 13.44
C GLU A 26 -4.43 4.20 12.61
N TRP A 27 -4.44 5.36 13.27
CA TRP A 27 -4.06 6.64 12.68
C TRP A 27 -2.59 6.69 12.27
N LEU A 28 -1.70 6.10 13.07
CA LEU A 28 -0.27 6.03 12.77
C LEU A 28 -0.01 5.10 11.59
N PHE A 29 -0.74 4.00 11.49
CA PHE A 29 -0.70 3.12 10.34
C PHE A 29 -1.17 3.82 9.04
N ALA A 30 -2.30 4.53 9.09
CA ALA A 30 -2.78 5.31 7.96
C ALA A 30 -1.78 6.41 7.56
N PHE A 31 -1.19 7.08 8.55
CA PHE A 31 -0.17 8.11 8.33
C PHE A 31 1.08 7.55 7.68
N VAL A 32 1.62 6.42 8.16
CA VAL A 32 2.82 5.79 7.59
C VAL A 32 2.54 5.36 6.14
N LYS A 33 1.39 4.76 5.84
CA LYS A 33 1.00 4.41 4.46
C LYS A 33 0.83 5.65 3.57
N GLY A 34 0.25 6.73 4.08
CA GLY A 34 0.15 8.00 3.37
C GLY A 34 1.53 8.60 3.09
N ALA A 35 2.40 8.63 4.09
CA ALA A 35 3.75 9.18 4.01
C ALA A 35 4.62 8.43 3.00
N THR A 36 4.54 7.09 2.93
CA THR A 36 5.29 6.30 1.95
C THR A 36 4.83 6.59 0.51
N LEU A 37 3.53 6.78 0.28
CA LEU A 37 3.02 7.20 -1.03
C LEU A 37 3.48 8.60 -1.42
N VAL A 38 3.45 9.55 -0.48
CA VAL A 38 3.94 10.92 -0.70
C VAL A 38 5.44 10.92 -1.01
N LEU A 39 6.24 10.16 -0.25
CA LEU A 39 7.67 10.02 -0.50
C LEU A 39 7.95 9.39 -1.87
N ALA A 40 7.24 8.32 -2.23
CA ALA A 40 7.38 7.69 -3.54
C ALA A 40 7.03 8.68 -4.67
N TRP A 41 5.98 9.48 -4.50
CA TRP A 41 5.61 10.53 -5.43
C TRP A 41 6.69 11.61 -5.55
N ILE A 42 7.25 12.11 -4.44
CA ILE A 42 8.33 13.10 -4.45
C ILE A 42 9.56 12.57 -5.19
N VAL A 43 9.96 11.32 -4.92
CA VAL A 43 11.10 10.67 -5.60
C VAL A 43 10.85 10.58 -7.10
N MET A 44 9.66 10.13 -7.52
CA MET A 44 9.27 10.05 -8.92
C MET A 44 9.20 11.43 -9.59
N ALA A 45 8.62 12.43 -8.93
CA ALA A 45 8.50 13.79 -9.44
C ALA A 45 9.88 14.46 -9.60
N ARG A 46 10.80 14.22 -8.66
CA ARG A 46 12.19 14.69 -8.78
C ARG A 46 12.92 14.00 -9.92
N HIS A 47 12.71 12.69 -10.09
CA HIS A 47 13.34 11.90 -11.15
C HIS A 47 12.72 12.11 -12.54
N ALA A 48 11.47 12.60 -12.62
CA ALA A 48 10.77 12.84 -13.88
C ALA A 48 11.47 13.86 -14.78
N ARG A 49 12.24 14.79 -14.19
CA ARG A 49 13.09 15.74 -14.94
C ARG A 49 14.26 15.08 -15.66
N ASN A 50 14.73 13.94 -15.17
CA ASN A 50 15.86 13.21 -15.74
C ASN A 50 15.42 12.11 -16.70
N ASN A 51 14.33 11.39 -16.38
CA ASN A 51 13.83 10.31 -17.22
C ASN A 51 12.32 10.06 -17.03
N LEU A 52 11.51 10.76 -17.81
CA LEU A 52 10.05 10.68 -17.72
C LEU A 52 9.50 9.33 -18.20
N ALA A 53 10.17 8.68 -19.16
CA ALA A 53 9.78 7.36 -19.66
C ALA A 53 9.94 6.28 -18.58
N PHE A 54 11.01 6.34 -17.80
CA PHE A 54 11.23 5.45 -16.66
C PHE A 54 10.13 5.62 -15.60
N VAL A 55 9.80 6.87 -15.22
CA VAL A 55 8.76 7.15 -14.21
C VAL A 55 7.40 6.60 -14.64
N ARG A 56 7.01 6.74 -15.92
CA ARG A 56 5.76 6.16 -16.43
C ARG A 56 5.73 4.64 -16.36
N LYS A 57 6.83 3.97 -16.73
CA LYS A 57 6.95 2.51 -16.62
C LYS A 57 6.90 2.04 -15.16
N ALA A 58 7.59 2.74 -14.26
CA ALA A 58 7.59 2.45 -12.84
C ALA A 58 6.18 2.58 -12.23
N ALA A 59 5.45 3.64 -12.59
CA ALA A 59 4.06 3.83 -12.14
C ALA A 59 3.13 2.73 -12.66
N LEU A 60 3.25 2.34 -13.94
CA LEU A 60 2.46 1.26 -14.54
C LEU A 60 2.78 -0.11 -13.90
N MET A 61 4.06 -0.43 -13.68
CA MET A 61 4.43 -1.65 -12.99
C MET A 61 3.94 -1.65 -11.54
N GLY A 62 4.05 -0.52 -10.83
CA GLY A 62 3.54 -0.39 -9.47
C GLY A 62 2.02 -0.63 -9.39
N ALA A 63 1.26 -0.05 -10.31
CA ALA A 63 -0.18 -0.29 -10.42
C ALA A 63 -0.50 -1.76 -10.76
N GLY A 64 0.26 -2.37 -11.69
CA GLY A 64 0.11 -3.77 -12.06
C GLY A 64 0.38 -4.73 -10.90
N VAL A 65 1.45 -4.51 -10.15
CA VAL A 65 1.79 -5.30 -8.95
C VAL A 65 0.71 -5.14 -7.87
N TYR A 66 0.23 -3.92 -7.64
CA TYR A 66 -0.86 -3.68 -6.68
C TYR A 66 -2.13 -4.42 -7.08
N MET A 67 -2.55 -4.32 -8.34
CA MET A 67 -3.71 -5.04 -8.88
C MET A 67 -3.53 -6.55 -8.77
N PHE A 68 -2.35 -7.06 -9.08
CA PHE A 68 -2.05 -8.49 -8.97
C PHE A 68 -2.20 -8.98 -7.54
N ILE A 69 -1.53 -8.33 -6.58
CA ILE A 69 -1.61 -8.70 -5.15
C ILE A 69 -3.06 -8.63 -4.67
N TRP A 70 -3.77 -7.54 -4.99
CA TRP A 70 -5.16 -7.35 -4.60
C TRP A 70 -6.06 -8.45 -5.18
N THR A 71 -5.92 -8.76 -6.47
CA THR A 71 -6.72 -9.79 -7.15
C THR A 71 -6.41 -11.17 -6.59
N SER A 72 -5.15 -11.50 -6.35
CA SER A 72 -4.75 -12.77 -5.72
C SER A 72 -5.36 -12.94 -4.34
N TRP A 73 -5.35 -11.90 -3.51
CA TRP A 73 -5.99 -11.92 -2.19
C TRP A 73 -7.51 -12.00 -2.27
N PHE A 74 -8.13 -11.22 -3.16
CA PHE A 74 -9.58 -11.23 -3.35
C PHE A 74 -10.09 -12.60 -3.78
N ILE A 75 -9.40 -13.23 -4.74
CA ILE A 75 -9.69 -14.59 -5.19
C ILE A 75 -9.49 -15.57 -4.03
N ALA A 76 -8.32 -15.57 -3.38
CA ALA A 76 -8.02 -16.50 -2.30
C ALA A 76 -9.03 -16.41 -1.13
N GLY A 77 -9.49 -15.21 -0.78
CA GLY A 77 -10.50 -15.00 0.26
C GLY A 77 -11.94 -15.27 -0.18
N SER A 78 -12.23 -15.31 -1.49
CA SER A 78 -13.57 -15.63 -2.01
C SER A 78 -13.83 -17.14 -2.14
N PHE A 79 -12.77 -17.94 -2.17
CA PHE A 79 -12.82 -19.41 -2.25
C PHE A 79 -12.70 -20.10 -0.87
N VAL A 80 -12.67 -19.33 0.23
CA VAL A 80 -12.72 -19.78 1.64
C VAL A 80 -14.07 -19.38 2.22
#